data_AF-A0A9D2HYD9-F1
#
_entry.id   AF-A0A9D2HYD9-F1
#
_cell.length_a   1.000
_cell.length_b   1.000
_cell.length_c   1.000
_cell.angle_alpha   90.00
_cell.angle_beta   90.00
_cell.angle_gamma   90.00
#
_symmetry.space_group_name_H-M   'P 1'
#
loop_
_entity.id
_entity.type
_entity.pdbx_description
1 polymer ?
#
loop_
_entity_poly.entity_id
_entity_poly.type
_entity_poly.pdbx_seq_one_letter_code
_entity_poly.pdbx_strand_id
1 'polypeptide(L)'
;MNRVQGIPTFDFQAEYPVKELAFQDVADVEYIPLETTDSSLISSVQYMFVSDNEIITHNYQTGSVIIFDRTGKYKSSFSHKGESEKEYVYALGMTVDFDAKEIYIFDYRGLAPSKVKVYSFTGDYLRSLPTVADSLRFEIMDYDKDNLFAEDVAHTDLADHLIDAFKPSQEPYYLISKQTGEIQPLKLHVDDRLRNQINETLLLERDYSETLSITIPIYPVSKCGKEIFVADFGLDTIYSLQAGQWTPVAAKVNRQTSHGSVIMTEVCMQSEKYLLLNTFDKRLLRKNPPNCPDPVFYLYDKASGKIEIVEFFNRDGISYKEMLSLRGGLPCSSYSILPANTMRFCYSSSYLLEKLEKGELKGKLKEVAEKLDVEDNPVLVLVKFKE
;
A
#
# COMPACT_ATOMS: atom_id res chain seq x y z
N MET A 1 -6.61 -9.35 26.98
CA MET A 1 -6.23 -8.08 26.33
C MET A 1 -7.08 -6.96 26.93
N ASN A 2 -6.44 -5.90 27.43
CA ASN A 2 -7.13 -4.75 28.01
C ASN A 2 -7.72 -3.90 26.89
N ARG A 3 -9.05 -3.87 26.75
CA ARG A 3 -9.71 -2.92 25.84
C ARG A 3 -9.31 -1.51 26.27
N VAL A 4 -8.65 -0.77 25.38
CA VAL A 4 -8.43 0.67 25.58
C VAL A 4 -9.81 1.34 25.50
N GLN A 5 -10.25 1.97 26.60
CA GLN A 5 -11.52 2.71 26.61
C GLN A 5 -11.36 4.03 25.84
N GLY A 6 -12.41 4.45 25.13
CA GLY A 6 -12.47 5.75 24.47
C GLY A 6 -12.05 5.80 23.00
N ILE A 7 -11.79 4.65 22.35
CA ILE A 7 -11.52 4.55 20.91
C ILE A 7 -12.67 3.84 20.18
N PRO A 8 -12.93 4.15 18.90
CA PRO A 8 -13.91 3.41 18.10
C PRO A 8 -13.57 1.92 18.03
N THR A 9 -14.59 1.07 18.05
CA THR A 9 -14.45 -0.38 17.93
C THR A 9 -15.16 -0.85 16.66
N PHE A 10 -14.40 -1.43 15.74
CA PHE A 10 -14.91 -2.06 14.53
C PHE A 10 -15.13 -3.55 14.82
N ASP A 11 -16.39 -3.96 14.78
CA ASP A 11 -16.80 -5.36 14.88
C ASP A 11 -17.03 -5.90 13.48
N PHE A 12 -16.07 -6.65 12.95
CA PHE A 12 -16.11 -7.09 11.56
C PHE A 12 -17.11 -8.22 11.26
N GLN A 13 -17.88 -8.67 12.25
CA GLN A 13 -19.01 -9.58 12.07
C GLN A 13 -20.35 -8.92 12.41
N ALA A 14 -20.35 -7.65 12.81
CA ALA A 14 -21.57 -6.89 13.06
C ALA A 14 -22.18 -6.37 11.74
N GLU A 15 -23.48 -6.13 11.79
CA GLU A 15 -24.20 -5.43 10.72
C GLU A 15 -24.03 -3.92 10.90
N TYR A 16 -23.60 -3.24 9.83
CA TYR A 16 -23.55 -1.78 9.76
C TYR A 16 -24.47 -1.28 8.65
N PRO A 17 -25.02 -0.05 8.77
CA PRO A 17 -25.71 0.59 7.67
C PRO A 17 -24.80 0.68 6.45
N VAL A 18 -25.35 0.31 5.28
CA VAL A 18 -24.65 0.44 3.99
C VAL A 18 -25.11 1.73 3.32
N LYS A 19 -24.15 2.48 2.78
CA LYS A 19 -24.39 3.74 2.10
C LYS A 19 -23.56 3.84 0.83
N GLU A 20 -24.23 4.14 -0.29
CA GLU A 20 -23.55 4.59 -1.50
C GLU A 20 -22.98 5.99 -1.27
N LEU A 21 -21.71 6.20 -1.61
CA LEU A 21 -21.03 7.47 -1.38
C LEU A 21 -20.19 7.86 -2.59
N ALA A 22 -20.53 8.99 -3.22
CA ALA A 22 -19.66 9.54 -4.26
C ALA A 22 -18.39 10.09 -3.61
N PHE A 23 -17.22 9.84 -4.18
CA PHE A 23 -15.99 10.48 -3.71
C PHE A 23 -16.14 12.01 -3.63
N GLN A 24 -16.78 12.62 -4.65
CA GLN A 24 -16.98 14.05 -4.76
C GLN A 24 -17.82 14.68 -3.63
N ASP A 25 -18.61 13.88 -2.90
CA ASP A 25 -19.41 14.37 -1.76
C ASP A 25 -18.56 14.66 -0.52
N VAL A 26 -17.45 13.95 -0.35
CA VAL A 26 -16.58 14.03 0.83
C VAL A 26 -15.16 14.47 0.51
N ALA A 27 -14.79 14.50 -0.76
CA ALA A 27 -13.43 14.73 -1.21
C ALA A 27 -13.39 15.51 -2.52
N ASP A 28 -12.23 16.09 -2.80
CA ASP A 28 -11.86 16.55 -4.13
C ASP A 28 -11.17 15.39 -4.86
N VAL A 29 -11.59 15.16 -6.11
CA VAL A 29 -11.07 14.09 -6.97
C VAL A 29 -10.24 14.70 -8.08
N GLU A 30 -9.00 14.25 -8.20
CA GLU A 30 -8.06 14.67 -9.22
C GLU A 30 -7.65 13.48 -10.09
N TYR A 31 -7.58 13.70 -11.40
CA TYR A 31 -7.15 12.72 -12.38
C TYR A 31 -5.87 13.21 -13.05
N ILE A 32 -4.83 12.39 -13.02
CA ILE A 32 -3.49 12.75 -13.49
C ILE A 32 -3.05 11.65 -14.48
N PRO A 33 -3.19 11.89 -15.79
CA PRO A 33 -2.63 11.02 -16.81
C PRO A 33 -1.11 11.02 -16.67
N LEU A 34 -0.51 9.85 -16.44
CA LEU A 34 0.94 9.72 -16.39
C LEU A 34 1.45 9.58 -17.82
N GLU A 35 2.40 10.40 -18.23
CA GLU A 35 2.89 10.43 -19.61
C GLU A 35 3.58 9.11 -19.99
N THR A 36 3.22 8.58 -21.15
CA THR A 36 3.76 7.34 -21.69
C THR A 36 4.93 7.63 -22.63
N THR A 37 6.08 7.07 -22.29
CA THR A 37 7.30 7.09 -23.11
C THR A 37 8.00 5.74 -22.93
N ASP A 38 8.94 5.41 -23.82
CA ASP A 38 9.78 4.21 -23.67
C ASP A 38 10.52 4.17 -22.31
N SER A 39 10.73 5.32 -21.66
CA SER A 39 11.43 5.47 -20.38
C SER A 39 10.51 5.59 -19.17
N SER A 40 9.19 5.58 -19.36
CA SER A 40 8.21 5.81 -18.29
C SER A 40 7.13 4.74 -18.18
N LEU A 41 7.26 3.60 -18.85
CA LEU A 41 6.28 2.51 -18.79
C LEU A 41 6.07 2.02 -17.35
N ILE A 42 4.80 1.92 -16.92
CA ILE A 42 4.40 1.47 -15.59
C ILE A 42 3.74 0.10 -15.68
N SER A 43 4.43 -0.93 -15.20
CA SER A 43 3.89 -2.31 -15.16
C SER A 43 3.06 -2.60 -13.91
N SER A 44 3.26 -1.84 -12.83
CA SER A 44 2.53 -1.97 -11.57
C SER A 44 2.59 -0.66 -10.78
N VAL A 45 1.55 -0.36 -10.01
CA VAL A 45 1.45 0.85 -9.17
C VAL A 45 1.52 0.51 -7.68
N GLN A 46 2.52 -0.27 -7.26
CA GLN A 46 2.70 -0.59 -5.84
C GLN A 46 3.10 0.66 -5.04
N TYR A 47 4.10 1.40 -5.52
CA TYR A 47 4.59 2.63 -4.89
C TYR A 47 4.12 3.84 -5.65
N MET A 48 3.49 4.78 -4.94
CA MET A 48 3.13 6.09 -5.47
C MET A 48 3.45 7.14 -4.42
N PHE A 49 4.43 7.98 -4.70
CA PHE A 49 4.81 9.11 -3.85
C PHE A 49 4.45 10.40 -4.56
N VAL A 50 3.71 11.28 -3.89
CA VAL A 50 3.16 12.50 -4.46
C VAL A 50 3.46 13.66 -3.52
N SER A 51 4.13 14.67 -4.05
CA SER A 51 4.30 15.98 -3.40
C SER A 51 3.54 17.06 -4.18
N ASP A 52 3.72 18.33 -3.82
CA ASP A 52 3.19 19.45 -4.59
C ASP A 52 3.91 19.65 -5.94
N ASN A 53 5.10 19.05 -6.12
CA ASN A 53 5.95 19.30 -7.28
C ASN A 53 6.09 18.08 -8.21
N GLU A 54 6.10 16.87 -7.63
CA GLU A 54 6.57 15.66 -8.31
C GLU A 54 5.74 14.44 -7.90
N ILE A 55 5.65 13.49 -8.83
CA ILE A 55 5.10 12.14 -8.62
C ILE A 55 6.23 11.15 -8.89
N ILE A 56 6.51 10.26 -7.94
CA ILE A 56 7.57 9.25 -8.04
C ILE A 56 6.95 7.87 -7.88
N THR A 57 7.31 6.96 -8.78
CA THR A 57 6.85 5.57 -8.76
C THR A 57 7.99 4.61 -9.12
N HIS A 58 7.71 3.32 -9.03
CA HIS A 58 8.65 2.24 -9.27
C HIS A 58 8.07 1.24 -10.27
N ASN A 59 8.85 0.88 -11.29
CA ASN A 59 8.55 -0.27 -12.12
C ASN A 59 9.32 -1.48 -11.58
N TYR A 60 8.59 -2.41 -10.95
CA TYR A 60 9.18 -3.61 -10.35
C TYR A 60 9.89 -4.53 -11.36
N GLN A 61 9.39 -4.62 -12.60
CA GLN A 61 9.97 -5.49 -13.62
C GLN A 61 11.37 -5.01 -14.02
N THR A 62 11.50 -3.72 -14.31
CA THR A 62 12.76 -3.11 -14.75
C THR A 62 13.64 -2.67 -13.56
N GLY A 63 13.07 -2.58 -12.37
CA GLY A 63 13.68 -1.95 -11.20
C GLY A 63 13.83 -0.43 -11.36
N SER A 64 13.11 0.21 -12.29
CA SER A 64 13.28 1.64 -12.57
C SER A 64 12.51 2.49 -11.57
N VAL A 65 13.13 3.58 -11.12
CA VAL A 65 12.42 4.68 -10.48
C VAL A 65 12.04 5.69 -11.55
N ILE A 66 10.76 6.09 -11.59
CA ILE A 66 10.22 6.99 -12.60
C ILE A 66 9.68 8.22 -11.89
N ILE A 67 10.05 9.40 -12.41
CA ILE A 67 9.71 10.69 -11.85
C ILE A 67 8.93 11.48 -12.89
N PHE A 68 7.74 11.91 -12.50
CA PHE A 68 6.89 12.82 -13.24
C PHE A 68 6.83 14.16 -12.50
N ASP A 69 6.52 15.22 -13.24
CA ASP A 69 6.04 16.45 -12.61
C ASP A 69 4.64 16.22 -12.03
N ARG A 70 4.15 17.22 -11.29
CA ARG A 70 2.85 17.12 -10.63
C ARG A 70 1.66 17.00 -11.60
N THR A 71 1.84 17.36 -12.87
CA THR A 71 0.82 17.25 -13.93
C THR A 71 0.80 15.89 -14.60
N GLY A 72 1.76 15.01 -14.25
CA GLY A 72 1.91 13.68 -14.83
C GLY A 72 2.87 13.64 -16.03
N LYS A 73 3.53 14.75 -16.38
CA LYS A 73 4.54 14.73 -17.45
C LYS A 73 5.82 14.09 -16.99
N TYR A 74 6.40 13.26 -17.84
CA TYR A 74 7.66 12.58 -17.59
C TYR A 74 8.79 13.60 -17.43
N LYS A 75 9.57 13.47 -16.35
CA LYS A 75 10.78 14.26 -16.11
C LYS A 75 12.02 13.43 -16.37
N SER A 76 12.11 12.28 -15.72
CA SER A 76 13.29 11.41 -15.76
C SER A 76 12.96 10.04 -15.18
N SER A 77 13.77 9.06 -15.52
CA SER A 77 13.82 7.78 -14.83
C SER A 77 15.26 7.29 -14.75
N PHE A 78 15.51 6.40 -13.80
CA PHE A 78 16.78 5.70 -13.69
C PHE A 78 16.54 4.28 -13.21
N SER A 79 17.47 3.38 -13.54
CA SER A 79 17.55 2.05 -12.96
C SER A 79 19.00 1.77 -12.62
N HIS A 80 19.25 1.40 -11.38
CA HIS A 80 20.55 0.87 -10.93
C HIS A 80 20.42 -0.61 -10.59
N LYS A 81 19.66 -1.37 -11.39
CA LYS A 81 19.53 -2.81 -11.19
C LYS A 81 20.83 -3.51 -11.58
N GLY A 82 21.46 -4.16 -10.62
CA GLY A 82 22.74 -4.83 -10.79
C GLY A 82 23.36 -5.24 -9.46
N GLU A 83 24.56 -5.82 -9.51
CA GLU A 83 25.21 -6.40 -8.32
C GLU A 83 26.37 -5.54 -7.77
N SER A 84 26.69 -4.41 -8.42
CA SER A 84 27.79 -3.56 -7.96
C SER A 84 27.47 -2.84 -6.65
N GLU A 85 28.48 -2.15 -6.10
CA GLU A 85 28.37 -1.44 -4.83
C GLU A 85 27.31 -0.32 -4.86
N LYS A 86 27.11 0.32 -6.02
CA LYS A 86 26.17 1.46 -6.19
C LYS A 86 24.82 1.02 -6.75
N GLU A 87 24.67 -0.24 -7.09
CA GLU A 87 23.46 -0.84 -7.64
C GLU A 87 22.64 -1.57 -6.57
N TYR A 88 21.41 -1.92 -6.91
CA TYR A 88 20.53 -2.78 -6.13
C TYR A 88 20.14 -4.03 -6.93
N VAL A 89 20.04 -5.16 -6.24
CA VAL A 89 19.63 -6.44 -6.84
C VAL A 89 18.11 -6.55 -6.79
N TYR A 90 17.55 -6.27 -5.61
CA TYR A 90 16.12 -6.43 -5.36
C TYR A 90 15.60 -5.30 -4.47
N ALA A 91 14.88 -4.36 -5.09
CA ALA A 91 14.17 -3.29 -4.39
C ALA A 91 12.93 -3.86 -3.69
N LEU A 92 13.13 -4.47 -2.51
CA LEU A 92 12.04 -5.02 -1.70
C LEU A 92 11.16 -3.88 -1.15
N GLY A 93 11.79 -2.86 -0.56
CA GLY A 93 11.14 -1.69 0.01
C GLY A 93 11.61 -0.40 -0.68
N MET A 94 10.73 0.57 -0.87
CA MET A 94 11.09 1.88 -1.40
C MET A 94 10.32 3.01 -0.72
N THR A 95 10.98 4.15 -0.51
CA THR A 95 10.33 5.39 -0.06
C THR A 95 11.11 6.63 -0.50
N VAL A 96 10.53 7.81 -0.31
CA VAL A 96 11.15 9.09 -0.68
C VAL A 96 11.03 10.10 0.45
N ASP A 97 12.09 10.86 0.63
CA ASP A 97 12.10 12.08 1.43
C ASP A 97 12.10 13.27 0.45
N PHE A 98 10.94 13.91 0.30
CA PHE A 98 10.78 15.05 -0.60
C PHE A 98 11.54 16.30 -0.14
N ASP A 99 11.73 16.48 1.17
CA ASP A 99 12.45 17.64 1.71
C ASP A 99 13.96 17.50 1.47
N ALA A 100 14.50 16.30 1.67
CA ALA A 100 15.90 15.99 1.37
C ALA A 100 16.17 15.74 -0.12
N LYS A 101 15.13 15.48 -0.92
CA LYS A 101 15.20 15.01 -2.33
C LYS A 101 15.99 13.72 -2.48
N GLU A 102 15.72 12.78 -1.57
CA GLU A 102 16.40 11.49 -1.50
C GLU A 102 15.41 10.34 -1.70
N ILE A 103 15.83 9.35 -2.46
CA ILE A 103 15.12 8.09 -2.69
C ILE A 103 15.85 7.00 -1.91
N TYR A 104 15.10 6.25 -1.10
CA TYR A 104 15.62 5.17 -0.28
C TYR A 104 15.08 3.85 -0.83
N ILE A 105 15.97 2.90 -1.11
CA ILE A 105 15.65 1.56 -1.59
C ILE A 105 16.26 0.54 -0.65
N PHE A 106 15.44 -0.30 -0.02
CA PHE A 106 15.92 -1.46 0.71
C PHE A 106 16.27 -2.58 -0.29
N ASP A 107 17.57 -2.76 -0.49
CA ASP A 107 18.17 -3.74 -1.39
C ASP A 107 18.39 -5.07 -0.65
N TYR A 108 17.46 -6.00 -0.84
CA TYR A 108 17.53 -7.33 -0.24
C TYR A 108 18.44 -8.25 -1.06
N ARG A 109 19.51 -8.76 -0.44
CA ARG A 109 20.54 -9.57 -1.12
C ARG A 109 20.61 -11.03 -0.66
N GLY A 110 19.57 -11.53 0.00
CA GLY A 110 19.53 -12.91 0.48
C GLY A 110 20.61 -13.19 1.53
N LEU A 111 21.62 -13.98 1.15
CA LEU A 111 22.71 -14.38 2.06
C LEU A 111 23.80 -13.30 2.22
N ALA A 112 23.81 -12.26 1.38
CA ALA A 112 24.70 -11.13 1.53
C ALA A 112 24.04 -10.02 2.36
N PRO A 113 24.82 -9.17 3.05
CA PRO A 113 24.26 -8.09 3.86
C PRO A 113 23.38 -7.16 3.02
N SER A 114 22.11 -7.08 3.41
CA SER A 114 21.15 -6.14 2.83
C SER A 114 21.49 -4.71 3.25
N LYS A 115 21.13 -3.73 2.43
CA LYS A 115 21.45 -2.32 2.68
C LYS A 115 20.30 -1.43 2.23
N VAL A 116 20.17 -0.27 2.84
CA VAL A 116 19.36 0.80 2.23
C VAL A 116 20.26 1.61 1.31
N LYS A 117 19.94 1.64 0.01
CA LYS A 117 20.59 2.47 -0.99
C LYS A 117 19.90 3.83 -1.05
N VAL A 118 20.70 4.90 -1.11
CA VAL A 118 20.19 6.27 -1.16
C VAL A 118 20.63 6.92 -2.46
N TYR A 119 19.66 7.44 -3.22
CA TYR A 119 19.87 8.11 -4.50
C TYR A 119 19.25 9.52 -4.49
N SER A 120 19.78 10.43 -5.31
CA SER A 120 19.11 11.69 -5.61
C SER A 120 17.91 11.46 -6.55
N PHE A 121 17.06 12.47 -6.71
CA PHE A 121 15.99 12.44 -7.72
C PHE A 121 16.52 12.44 -9.17
N THR A 122 17.79 12.77 -9.40
CA THR A 122 18.44 12.59 -10.72
C THR A 122 18.99 11.17 -10.93
N GLY A 123 18.90 10.31 -9.90
CA GLY A 123 19.42 8.94 -9.94
C GLY A 123 20.89 8.84 -9.56
N ASP A 124 21.52 9.87 -9.03
CA ASP A 124 22.91 9.78 -8.59
C ASP A 124 23.00 9.01 -7.27
N TYR A 125 23.87 8.01 -7.20
CA TYR A 125 24.15 7.31 -5.95
C TYR A 125 24.76 8.28 -4.93
N LEU A 126 24.15 8.37 -3.75
CA LEU A 126 24.61 9.23 -2.66
C LEU A 126 25.39 8.42 -1.62
N ARG A 127 24.77 7.37 -1.07
CA ARG A 127 25.33 6.53 0.00
C ARG A 127 24.58 5.21 0.16
N SER A 128 25.14 4.31 0.96
CA SER A 128 24.46 3.11 1.46
C SER A 128 24.40 3.18 2.98
N LEU A 129 23.24 2.90 3.57
CA LEU A 129 23.10 2.67 5.00
C LEU A 129 23.28 1.17 5.26
N PRO A 130 24.26 0.75 6.07
CA PRO A 130 24.41 -0.66 6.42
C PRO A 130 23.17 -1.08 7.22
N THR A 131 22.60 -2.25 6.92
CA THR A 131 21.64 -2.88 7.83
C THR A 131 22.33 -4.02 8.54
N VAL A 132 22.12 -4.12 9.86
CA VAL A 132 22.94 -4.95 10.76
C VAL A 132 22.46 -6.39 10.89
N ALA A 133 21.44 -6.81 10.14
CA ALA A 133 20.85 -8.13 10.28
C ALA A 133 20.55 -8.79 8.94
N ASP A 134 21.31 -9.84 8.63
CA ASP A 134 21.20 -10.63 7.40
C ASP A 134 19.83 -11.33 7.23
N SER A 135 19.02 -11.41 8.29
CA SER A 135 17.71 -12.06 8.28
C SER A 135 16.52 -11.11 8.07
N LEU A 136 16.71 -9.79 8.21
CA LEU A 136 15.61 -8.83 8.14
C LEU A 136 15.23 -8.51 6.69
N ARG A 137 13.94 -8.38 6.43
CA ARG A 137 13.39 -8.03 5.11
C ARG A 137 12.47 -6.84 5.28
N PHE A 138 12.91 -5.66 4.90
CA PHE A 138 12.15 -4.45 5.19
C PHE A 138 11.35 -3.94 4.00
N GLU A 139 10.07 -3.70 4.27
CA GLU A 139 9.38 -2.56 3.69
C GLU A 139 9.79 -1.31 4.46
N ILE A 140 10.00 -0.21 3.77
CA ILE A 140 10.45 1.05 4.37
C ILE A 140 9.54 2.20 4.00
N MET A 141 9.44 3.17 4.89
CA MET A 141 8.66 4.39 4.70
C MET A 141 9.39 5.57 5.32
N ASP A 142 9.36 6.71 4.65
CA ASP A 142 9.81 7.96 5.26
C ASP A 142 9.03 8.21 6.57
N TYR A 143 9.74 8.49 7.66
CA TYR A 143 9.13 8.73 8.96
C TYR A 143 9.26 10.19 9.37
N ASP A 144 10.49 10.63 9.61
CA ASP A 144 10.86 11.99 9.96
C ASP A 144 12.18 12.38 9.29
N LYS A 145 12.71 13.56 9.62
CA LYS A 145 13.96 14.06 9.04
C LYS A 145 15.16 13.13 9.24
N ASP A 146 15.20 12.40 10.34
CA ASP A 146 16.37 11.64 10.79
C ASP A 146 16.20 10.13 10.60
N ASN A 147 14.97 9.64 10.40
CA ASN A 147 14.66 8.21 10.43
C ASN A 147 13.72 7.77 9.30
N LEU A 148 13.89 6.53 8.88
CA LEU A 148 12.90 5.74 8.16
C LEU A 148 12.14 4.86 9.15
N PHE A 149 10.86 4.61 8.88
CA PHE A 149 10.13 3.51 9.49
C PHE A 149 10.36 2.25 8.67
N ALA A 150 10.48 1.11 9.35
CA ALA A 150 10.65 -0.18 8.71
C ALA A 150 9.74 -1.24 9.33
N GLU A 151 9.13 -2.04 8.46
CA GLU A 151 8.38 -3.25 8.81
C GLU A 151 9.17 -4.48 8.34
N ASP A 152 9.57 -5.35 9.28
CA ASP A 152 10.15 -6.65 8.94
C ASP A 152 9.07 -7.62 8.46
N VAL A 153 9.20 -8.06 7.22
CA VAL A 153 8.27 -8.96 6.53
C VAL A 153 8.91 -10.30 6.21
N ALA A 154 10.05 -10.59 6.87
CA ALA A 154 10.67 -11.90 6.78
C ALA A 154 9.74 -12.99 7.30
N HIS A 155 9.69 -14.10 6.57
CA HIS A 155 9.04 -15.35 6.98
C HIS A 155 7.52 -15.23 7.25
N THR A 156 6.86 -14.17 6.79
CA THR A 156 5.40 -14.08 6.78
C THR A 156 4.82 -14.86 5.60
N ASP A 157 3.66 -15.51 5.78
CA ASP A 157 2.93 -16.26 4.76
C ASP A 157 3.75 -17.33 4.01
N LEU A 158 4.73 -17.95 4.67
CA LEU A 158 5.47 -19.07 4.08
C LEU A 158 4.55 -20.24 3.72
N ALA A 159 4.91 -20.99 2.68
CA ALA A 159 4.24 -22.24 2.35
C ALA A 159 4.32 -23.23 3.53
N ASP A 160 3.28 -24.04 3.71
CA ASP A 160 3.09 -24.87 4.92
C ASP A 160 4.31 -25.69 5.33
N HIS A 161 5.04 -26.24 4.36
CA HIS A 161 6.23 -27.06 4.59
C HIS A 161 7.45 -26.30 5.15
N LEU A 162 7.42 -24.96 5.18
CA LEU A 162 8.50 -24.10 5.68
C LEU A 162 8.17 -23.43 7.03
N ILE A 163 6.92 -23.50 7.49
CA ILE A 163 6.42 -22.78 8.69
C ILE A 163 7.17 -23.21 9.96
N ASP A 164 7.53 -24.49 10.09
CA ASP A 164 8.24 -24.99 11.28
C ASP A 164 9.71 -24.57 11.31
N ALA A 165 10.31 -24.28 10.15
CA ALA A 165 11.73 -23.95 10.03
C ALA A 165 12.00 -22.46 10.26
N PHE A 166 11.04 -21.59 9.91
CA PHE A 166 11.20 -20.14 10.00
C PHE A 166 9.92 -19.50 10.52
N LYS A 167 10.06 -18.67 11.56
CA LYS A 167 8.95 -17.91 12.14
C LYS A 167 9.15 -16.41 11.93
N PRO A 168 8.08 -15.67 11.61
CA PRO A 168 8.16 -14.22 11.53
C PRO A 168 8.46 -13.60 12.89
N SER A 169 9.10 -12.43 12.90
CA SER A 169 9.31 -11.68 14.14
C SER A 169 7.99 -11.23 14.76
N GLN A 170 7.89 -11.39 16.08
CA GLN A 170 6.79 -10.84 16.88
C GLN A 170 7.00 -9.37 17.25
N GLU A 171 8.17 -8.79 16.97
CA GLU A 171 8.42 -7.34 17.09
C GLU A 171 8.87 -6.77 15.72
N PRO A 172 7.93 -6.57 14.78
CA PRO A 172 8.23 -6.19 13.41
C PRO A 172 8.84 -4.84 13.12
N TYR A 173 8.64 -3.88 14.02
CA TYR A 173 8.65 -2.47 13.66
C TYR A 173 9.89 -1.80 14.20
N TYR A 174 10.55 -1.04 13.34
CA TYR A 174 11.81 -0.39 13.65
C TYR A 174 11.86 1.03 13.09
N LEU A 175 12.74 1.84 13.68
CA LEU A 175 13.27 3.03 13.05
C LEU A 175 14.68 2.75 12.53
N ILE A 176 15.01 3.23 11.34
CA ILE A 176 16.35 3.16 10.75
C ILE A 176 16.88 4.58 10.62
N SER A 177 18.01 4.89 11.24
CA SER A 177 18.64 6.21 11.09
C SER A 177 19.06 6.46 9.65
N LYS A 178 18.62 7.58 9.06
CA LYS A 178 19.03 8.05 7.73
C LYS A 178 20.50 8.47 7.66
N GLN A 179 21.13 8.69 8.81
CA GLN A 179 22.53 9.09 8.92
C GLN A 179 23.46 7.88 9.09
N THR A 180 23.13 6.98 10.02
CA THR A 180 24.03 5.88 10.43
C THR A 180 23.59 4.50 9.94
N GLY A 181 22.31 4.32 9.61
CA GLY A 181 21.71 2.99 9.37
C GLY A 181 21.41 2.20 10.65
N GLU A 182 21.63 2.78 11.82
CA GLU A 182 21.31 2.14 13.10
C GLU A 182 19.81 1.82 13.18
N ILE A 183 19.50 0.61 13.66
CA ILE A 183 18.14 0.09 13.75
C ILE A 183 17.69 0.12 15.21
N GLN A 184 16.61 0.84 15.48
CA GLN A 184 15.97 0.93 16.79
C GLN A 184 14.61 0.21 16.78
N PRO A 185 14.41 -0.85 17.59
CA PRO A 185 13.11 -1.50 17.72
C PRO A 185 12.06 -0.58 18.36
N LEU A 186 10.85 -0.58 17.81
CA LEU A 186 9.70 0.17 18.32
C LEU A 186 8.86 -0.63 19.34
N LYS A 187 9.20 -1.91 19.59
CA LYS A 187 8.65 -2.77 20.66
C LYS A 187 7.12 -2.89 20.67
N LEU A 188 6.50 -2.98 19.50
CA LEU A 188 5.09 -3.34 19.36
C LEU A 188 5.00 -4.86 19.07
N HIS A 189 4.47 -5.61 20.03
CA HIS A 189 4.38 -7.07 19.96
C HIS A 189 3.17 -7.54 19.15
N VAL A 190 3.36 -8.51 18.24
CA VAL A 190 2.33 -9.10 17.40
C VAL A 190 2.42 -10.64 17.48
N ASP A 191 1.40 -11.26 18.06
CA ASP A 191 1.38 -12.72 18.29
C ASP A 191 1.23 -13.52 16.98
N ASP A 192 0.16 -13.26 16.23
CA ASP A 192 -0.25 -14.01 15.04
C ASP A 192 0.16 -13.27 13.76
N ARG A 193 1.46 -13.11 13.57
CA ARG A 193 2.01 -12.36 12.44
C ARG A 193 1.66 -13.03 11.10
N LEU A 194 0.95 -12.31 10.25
CA LEU A 194 0.60 -12.73 8.89
C LEU A 194 0.57 -11.51 7.95
N ARG A 195 0.66 -11.75 6.64
CA ARG A 195 0.70 -10.69 5.62
C ARG A 195 -0.43 -10.94 4.60
N ASN A 196 -0.32 -10.36 3.42
CA ASN A 196 -1.35 -10.34 2.41
C ASN A 196 -1.20 -11.41 1.32
N GLN A 197 -0.39 -12.46 1.56
CA GLN A 197 -0.18 -13.53 0.59
C GLN A 197 -0.94 -14.80 0.99
N ILE A 198 -1.55 -15.45 0.00
CA ILE A 198 -2.10 -16.79 0.11
C ILE A 198 -1.28 -17.70 -0.79
N ASN A 199 -0.63 -18.71 -0.19
CA ASN A 199 0.13 -19.73 -0.89
C ASN A 199 -0.55 -21.08 -0.65
N GLU A 200 -1.05 -21.73 -1.70
CA GLU A 200 -1.53 -23.11 -1.65
C GLU A 200 -0.62 -23.99 -2.52
N THR A 201 0.05 -24.97 -1.91
CA THR A 201 0.88 -25.94 -2.64
C THR A 201 0.15 -27.27 -2.77
N LEU A 202 -0.06 -27.71 -4.01
CA LEU A 202 -0.57 -29.04 -4.34
C LEU A 202 0.59 -29.96 -4.69
N LEU A 203 0.79 -31.02 -3.90
CA LEU A 203 1.72 -32.11 -4.24
C LEU A 203 1.04 -33.04 -5.25
N LEU A 204 1.55 -33.07 -6.47
CA LEU A 204 1.02 -33.88 -7.56
C LEU A 204 1.74 -35.23 -7.64
N GLU A 205 3.07 -35.21 -7.52
CA GLU A 205 3.93 -36.40 -7.47
C GLU A 205 5.02 -36.22 -6.42
N ARG A 206 5.85 -37.25 -6.20
CA ARG A 206 6.89 -37.25 -5.15
C ARG A 206 7.87 -36.07 -5.27
N ASP A 207 8.12 -35.62 -6.50
CA ASP A 207 9.07 -34.56 -6.83
C ASP A 207 8.43 -33.41 -7.63
N TYR A 208 7.10 -33.38 -7.76
CA TYR A 208 6.38 -32.33 -8.51
C TYR A 208 5.26 -31.72 -7.68
N SER A 209 5.32 -30.40 -7.49
CA SER A 209 4.33 -29.61 -6.78
C SER A 209 3.97 -28.35 -7.57
N GLU A 210 2.70 -27.99 -7.57
CA GLU A 210 2.24 -26.69 -8.08
C GLU A 210 1.89 -25.78 -6.90
N THR A 211 2.34 -24.53 -6.93
CA THR A 211 1.98 -23.53 -5.92
C THR A 211 1.17 -22.42 -6.56
N LEU A 212 -0.07 -22.26 -6.11
CA LEU A 212 -0.86 -21.08 -6.37
C LEU A 212 -0.47 -20.00 -5.36
N SER A 213 -0.05 -18.83 -5.85
CA SER A 213 0.24 -17.67 -5.02
C SER A 213 -0.64 -16.49 -5.42
N ILE A 214 -1.37 -15.93 -4.47
CA ILE A 214 -2.18 -14.72 -4.65
C ILE A 214 -1.76 -13.68 -3.62
N THR A 215 -1.46 -12.48 -4.10
CA THR A 215 -1.26 -11.30 -3.27
C THR A 215 -2.55 -10.48 -3.23
N ILE A 216 -3.13 -10.33 -2.05
CA ILE A 216 -4.29 -9.47 -1.83
C ILE A 216 -3.77 -8.01 -1.70
N PRO A 217 -4.33 -7.03 -2.42
CA PRO A 217 -3.80 -5.67 -2.47
C PRO A 217 -4.18 -4.84 -1.23
N ILE A 218 -3.73 -5.29 -0.06
CA ILE A 218 -3.93 -4.64 1.25
C ILE A 218 -2.66 -4.78 2.06
N TYR A 219 -2.30 -3.74 2.82
CA TYR A 219 -1.09 -3.75 3.62
C TYR A 219 -1.36 -3.14 5.01
N PRO A 220 -0.68 -3.62 6.06
CA PRO A 220 -0.97 -3.20 7.42
C PRO A 220 -0.40 -1.83 7.77
N VAL A 221 0.49 -1.27 6.94
CA VAL A 221 1.16 0.01 7.19
C VAL A 221 0.77 1.04 6.14
N SER A 222 0.31 2.21 6.59
CA SER A 222 0.02 3.36 5.74
C SER A 222 0.48 4.65 6.42
N LYS A 223 0.58 5.75 5.65
CA LYS A 223 0.92 7.08 6.17
C LYS A 223 -0.14 8.09 5.76
N CYS A 224 -0.62 8.86 6.73
CA CYS A 224 -1.49 10.00 6.49
C CYS A 224 -0.84 11.23 7.11
N GLY A 225 -0.43 12.19 6.27
CA GLY A 225 0.33 13.35 6.71
C GLY A 225 1.66 12.91 7.37
N LYS A 226 1.83 13.26 8.65
CA LYS A 226 3.05 12.93 9.42
C LYS A 226 2.92 11.65 10.25
N GLU A 227 1.74 11.05 10.29
CA GLU A 227 1.48 9.88 11.13
C GLU A 227 1.58 8.60 10.29
N ILE A 228 2.25 7.60 10.85
CA ILE A 228 2.21 6.23 10.34
C ILE A 228 1.13 5.48 11.10
N PHE A 229 0.28 4.76 10.39
CA PHE A 229 -0.72 3.87 10.97
C PHE A 229 -0.28 2.43 10.78
N VAL A 230 -0.47 1.64 11.83
CA VAL A 230 -0.27 0.19 11.85
C VAL A 230 -1.59 -0.46 12.21
N ALA A 231 -2.18 -1.13 11.23
CA ALA A 231 -3.37 -1.96 11.37
C ALA A 231 -3.03 -3.46 11.25
N ASP A 232 -1.84 -3.86 11.73
CA ASP A 232 -1.30 -5.24 11.61
C ASP A 232 -2.39 -6.30 11.78
N PHE A 233 -2.41 -7.23 10.84
CA PHE A 233 -3.48 -8.22 10.71
C PHE A 233 -3.55 -9.15 11.93
N GLY A 234 -2.45 -9.32 12.67
CA GLY A 234 -2.39 -10.04 13.94
C GLY A 234 -2.90 -9.25 15.14
N LEU A 235 -2.84 -7.92 15.11
CA LEU A 235 -3.26 -7.05 16.22
C LEU A 235 -4.78 -6.87 16.32
N ASP A 236 -5.29 -6.74 17.54
CA ASP A 236 -6.69 -6.37 17.83
C ASP A 236 -6.90 -4.84 17.88
N THR A 237 -5.83 -4.07 17.72
CA THR A 237 -5.82 -2.62 17.88
C THR A 237 -5.03 -2.00 16.74
N ILE A 238 -5.57 -0.94 16.15
CA ILE A 238 -4.90 -0.08 15.19
C ILE A 238 -4.14 0.97 15.99
N TYR A 239 -2.87 1.18 15.68
CA TYR A 239 -2.02 2.19 16.32
C TYR A 239 -1.59 3.25 15.31
N SER A 240 -1.46 4.49 15.76
CA SER A 240 -0.64 5.51 15.09
C SER A 240 0.73 5.61 15.76
N LEU A 241 1.74 5.97 14.98
CA LEU A 241 3.09 6.25 15.44
C LEU A 241 3.44 7.70 15.14
N GLN A 242 3.77 8.45 16.19
CA GLN A 242 4.27 9.82 16.09
C GLN A 242 5.29 10.08 17.19
N ALA A 243 6.39 10.77 16.86
CA ALA A 243 7.49 11.04 17.78
C ALA A 243 8.01 9.80 18.56
N GLY A 244 8.07 8.65 17.89
CA GLY A 244 8.51 7.36 18.45
C GLY A 244 7.52 6.73 19.44
N GLN A 245 6.29 7.23 19.56
CA GLN A 245 5.29 6.75 20.51
C GLN A 245 4.08 6.15 19.78
N TRP A 246 3.65 4.96 20.23
CA TRP A 246 2.43 4.30 19.77
C TRP A 246 1.20 4.86 20.49
N THR A 247 0.19 5.25 19.73
CA THR A 247 -1.11 5.67 20.26
C THR A 247 -2.21 4.78 19.68
N PRO A 248 -3.05 4.14 20.50
CA PRO A 248 -4.18 3.35 20.00
C PRO A 248 -5.22 4.27 19.35
N VAL A 249 -5.67 3.91 18.15
CA VAL A 249 -6.60 4.70 17.31
C VAL A 249 -7.97 4.05 17.23
N ALA A 250 -8.02 2.73 17.09
CA ALA A 250 -9.27 1.97 16.99
C ALA A 250 -9.06 0.51 17.42
N ALA A 251 -10.09 -0.13 17.95
CA ALA A 251 -10.11 -1.56 18.23
C ALA A 251 -10.75 -2.34 17.06
N LYS A 252 -10.28 -3.57 16.85
CA LYS A 252 -10.76 -4.54 15.86
C LYS A 252 -11.21 -5.81 16.60
N VAL A 253 -12.51 -6.12 16.54
CA VAL A 253 -13.08 -7.31 17.18
C VAL A 253 -13.72 -8.23 16.14
N ASN A 254 -13.88 -9.51 16.51
CA ASN A 254 -14.43 -10.56 15.65
C ASN A 254 -13.73 -10.67 14.28
N ARG A 255 -12.39 -10.61 14.30
CA ARG A 255 -11.55 -10.64 13.09
C ARG A 255 -11.47 -12.02 12.42
N GLN A 256 -11.83 -13.09 13.11
CA GLN A 256 -11.87 -14.44 12.53
C GLN A 256 -13.27 -14.70 11.95
N THR A 257 -13.32 -15.17 10.71
CA THR A 257 -14.58 -15.50 10.04
C THR A 257 -15.05 -16.91 10.40
N SER A 258 -16.30 -17.24 10.05
CA SER A 258 -16.83 -18.61 10.14
C SER A 258 -16.07 -19.65 9.30
N HIS A 259 -15.19 -19.22 8.39
CA HIS A 259 -14.34 -20.09 7.58
C HIS A 259 -12.94 -20.29 8.17
N GLY A 260 -12.65 -19.69 9.34
CA GLY A 260 -11.33 -19.75 9.97
C GLY A 260 -10.30 -18.78 9.37
N SER A 261 -10.69 -17.96 8.40
CA SER A 261 -9.84 -16.91 7.82
C SER A 261 -9.80 -15.64 8.68
N VAL A 262 -8.80 -14.79 8.45
CA VAL A 262 -8.61 -13.51 9.15
C VAL A 262 -9.03 -12.35 8.26
N ILE A 263 -9.73 -11.38 8.85
CA ILE A 263 -10.05 -10.09 8.22
C ILE A 263 -8.84 -9.17 8.38
N MET A 264 -8.15 -8.93 7.27
CA MET A 264 -7.03 -8.00 7.12
C MET A 264 -7.56 -6.57 7.07
N THR A 265 -6.78 -5.59 7.53
CA THR A 265 -7.22 -4.21 7.68
C THR A 265 -6.13 -3.22 7.29
N GLU A 266 -6.49 -2.20 6.53
CA GLU A 266 -5.67 -1.04 6.20
C GLU A 266 -6.39 0.23 6.68
N VAL A 267 -5.63 1.23 7.13
CA VAL A 267 -6.12 2.60 7.29
C VAL A 267 -5.90 3.33 5.96
N CYS A 268 -6.93 3.48 5.14
CA CYS A 268 -6.79 4.14 3.84
C CYS A 268 -6.64 5.65 3.96
N MET A 269 -7.34 6.26 4.92
CA MET A 269 -7.36 7.69 5.11
C MET A 269 -7.81 8.02 6.53
N GLN A 270 -7.21 9.05 7.11
CA GLN A 270 -7.60 9.66 8.36
C GLN A 270 -7.64 11.18 8.15
N SER A 271 -8.71 11.83 8.60
CA SER A 271 -8.84 13.28 8.70
C SER A 271 -9.40 13.68 10.07
N GLU A 272 -9.61 14.97 10.33
CA GLU A 272 -10.30 15.44 11.54
C GLU A 272 -11.72 14.86 11.67
N LYS A 273 -12.38 14.60 10.54
CA LYS A 273 -13.77 14.14 10.51
C LYS A 273 -13.93 12.64 10.39
N TYR A 274 -13.04 11.97 9.67
CA TYR A 274 -13.24 10.58 9.25
C TYR A 274 -12.03 9.70 9.52
N LEU A 275 -12.30 8.45 9.93
CA LEU A 275 -11.37 7.33 9.81
C LEU A 275 -11.95 6.35 8.79
N LEU A 276 -11.20 6.06 7.73
CA LEU A 276 -11.61 5.12 6.69
C LEU A 276 -10.72 3.88 6.74
N LEU A 277 -11.35 2.73 6.97
CA LEU A 277 -10.70 1.42 6.89
C LEU A 277 -11.10 0.70 5.61
N ASN A 278 -10.14 0.00 5.01
CA ASN A 278 -10.39 -1.02 4.00
C ASN A 278 -10.07 -2.39 4.61
N THR A 279 -10.86 -3.40 4.29
CA THR A 279 -10.68 -4.75 4.81
C THR A 279 -10.84 -5.81 3.75
N PHE A 280 -10.09 -6.90 3.89
CA PHE A 280 -10.21 -8.10 3.07
C PHE A 280 -10.28 -9.34 3.95
N ASP A 281 -11.16 -10.27 3.60
CA ASP A 281 -11.15 -11.62 4.14
C ASP A 281 -10.01 -12.43 3.47
N LYS A 282 -8.97 -12.82 4.23
CA LYS A 282 -7.81 -13.60 3.75
C LYS A 282 -8.22 -15.03 3.41
N ARG A 283 -8.94 -15.18 2.31
CA ARG A 283 -9.48 -16.46 1.85
C ARG A 283 -9.40 -16.56 0.33
N LEU A 284 -9.04 -17.76 -0.14
CA LEU A 284 -9.09 -18.10 -1.54
C LEU A 284 -10.52 -18.51 -1.94
N LEU A 285 -11.08 -17.82 -2.93
CA LEU A 285 -12.26 -18.23 -3.66
C LEU A 285 -11.82 -19.07 -4.87
N ARG A 286 -12.22 -20.35 -4.87
CA ARG A 286 -11.96 -21.31 -5.96
C ARG A 286 -12.87 -21.06 -7.17
N LYS A 287 -12.77 -19.86 -7.74
CA LYS A 287 -13.36 -19.46 -9.03
C LYS A 287 -12.35 -19.71 -10.16
N ASN A 288 -12.75 -19.51 -11.41
CA ASN A 288 -11.85 -19.52 -12.55
C ASN A 288 -11.90 -18.16 -13.27
N PRO A 289 -10.86 -17.30 -13.15
CA PRO A 289 -9.64 -17.52 -12.36
C PRO A 289 -9.89 -17.45 -10.84
N PRO A 290 -9.00 -18.04 -10.01
CA PRO A 290 -9.07 -17.92 -8.55
C PRO A 290 -8.95 -16.46 -8.10
N ASN A 291 -9.60 -16.12 -6.99
CA ASN A 291 -9.59 -14.74 -6.47
C ASN A 291 -9.86 -14.70 -4.95
N CYS A 292 -9.93 -13.51 -4.34
CA CYS A 292 -10.36 -13.27 -2.96
C CYS A 292 -11.77 -12.66 -2.87
N PRO A 293 -12.43 -12.69 -1.71
CA PRO A 293 -13.63 -11.91 -1.42
C PRO A 293 -13.43 -10.42 -1.72
N ASP A 294 -14.51 -9.74 -2.11
CA ASP A 294 -14.45 -8.31 -2.34
C ASP A 294 -14.19 -7.56 -1.02
N PRO A 295 -13.45 -6.44 -1.06
CA PRO A 295 -13.17 -5.63 0.12
C PRO A 295 -14.42 -5.01 0.72
N VAL A 296 -14.33 -4.63 2.00
CA VAL A 296 -15.32 -3.82 2.70
C VAL A 296 -14.67 -2.55 3.24
N PHE A 297 -15.26 -1.41 2.91
CA PHE A 297 -14.83 -0.10 3.39
C PHE A 297 -15.70 0.35 4.57
N TYR A 298 -15.08 0.61 5.72
CA TYR A 298 -15.74 1.13 6.91
C TYR A 298 -15.39 2.59 7.11
N LEU A 299 -16.40 3.47 7.11
CA LEU A 299 -16.24 4.89 7.41
C LEU A 299 -16.72 5.17 8.84
N TYR A 300 -15.81 5.62 9.69
CA TYR A 300 -16.14 6.14 11.02
C TYR A 300 -16.20 7.66 10.98
N ASP A 301 -17.37 8.21 11.26
CA ASP A 301 -17.58 9.65 11.45
C ASP A 301 -17.28 10.01 12.91
N LYS A 302 -16.18 10.72 13.14
CA LYS A 302 -15.67 11.06 14.47
C LYS A 302 -16.60 11.97 15.26
N ALA A 303 -17.38 12.81 14.58
CA ALA A 303 -18.28 13.75 15.24
C ALA A 303 -19.53 13.05 15.77
N SER A 304 -20.09 12.13 15.00
CA SER A 304 -21.30 11.39 15.38
C SER A 304 -21.02 10.06 16.11
N GLY A 305 -19.79 9.55 16.04
CA GLY A 305 -19.42 8.24 16.57
C GLY A 305 -19.99 7.06 15.78
N LYS A 306 -20.52 7.29 14.57
CA LYS A 306 -21.14 6.26 13.74
C LYS A 306 -20.14 5.57 12.83
N ILE A 307 -20.31 4.26 12.67
CA ILE A 307 -19.60 3.44 11.68
C ILE A 307 -20.62 3.01 10.63
N GLU A 308 -20.27 3.20 9.36
CA GLU A 308 -21.07 2.79 8.20
C GLU A 308 -20.18 2.03 7.22
N ILE A 309 -20.78 1.09 6.46
CA ILE A 309 -20.13 0.51 5.28
C ILE A 309 -20.39 1.42 4.10
N VAL A 310 -19.34 1.81 3.39
CA VAL A 310 -19.44 2.73 2.26
C VAL A 310 -19.14 2.03 0.93
N GLU A 311 -20.09 2.13 0.01
CA GLU A 311 -19.93 1.70 -1.38
C GLU A 311 -19.49 2.90 -2.20
N PHE A 312 -18.17 3.09 -2.30
CA PHE A 312 -17.62 4.24 -3.01
C PHE A 312 -17.82 4.15 -4.51
N PHE A 313 -18.28 5.24 -5.10
CA PHE A 313 -18.34 5.38 -6.56
C PHE A 313 -17.78 6.72 -7.01
N ASN A 314 -17.41 6.78 -8.28
CA ASN A 314 -17.00 8.00 -8.93
C ASN A 314 -18.13 8.54 -9.81
N ARG A 315 -18.61 9.74 -9.49
CA ARG A 315 -19.71 10.41 -10.22
C ARG A 315 -19.42 10.61 -11.72
N ASP A 316 -18.15 10.57 -12.11
CA ASP A 316 -17.72 10.70 -13.50
C ASP A 316 -17.88 9.39 -14.32
N GLY A 317 -18.63 8.42 -13.81
CA GLY A 317 -19.12 7.28 -14.60
C GLY A 317 -18.57 5.91 -14.19
N ILE A 318 -18.12 5.75 -12.93
CA ILE A 318 -17.59 4.47 -12.43
C ILE A 318 -18.30 4.11 -11.14
N SER A 319 -19.05 3.01 -11.16
CA SER A 319 -19.74 2.45 -10.01
C SER A 319 -18.80 1.72 -9.04
N TYR A 320 -19.30 1.46 -7.83
CA TYR A 320 -18.60 0.64 -6.84
C TYR A 320 -18.24 -0.75 -7.39
N LYS A 321 -19.19 -1.44 -8.01
CA LYS A 321 -18.99 -2.80 -8.57
C LYS A 321 -17.89 -2.84 -9.62
N GLU A 322 -17.80 -1.80 -10.44
CA GLU A 322 -16.74 -1.72 -11.45
C GLU A 322 -15.39 -1.48 -10.80
N MET A 323 -15.30 -0.63 -9.79
CA MET A 323 -14.08 -0.42 -9.02
C MET A 323 -13.56 -1.73 -8.40
N LEU A 324 -14.45 -2.57 -7.85
CA LEU A 324 -14.10 -3.89 -7.32
C LEU A 324 -13.49 -4.82 -8.38
N SER A 325 -13.93 -4.69 -9.63
CA SER A 325 -13.46 -5.52 -10.75
C SER A 325 -12.04 -5.16 -11.22
N LEU A 326 -11.58 -3.94 -10.94
CA LEU A 326 -10.26 -3.45 -11.38
C LEU A 326 -9.09 -4.03 -10.58
N ARG A 327 -9.35 -4.71 -9.45
CA ARG A 327 -8.43 -5.43 -8.53
C ARG A 327 -7.24 -4.62 -7.98
N GLY A 328 -6.47 -3.90 -8.80
CA GLY A 328 -5.37 -2.99 -8.41
C GLY A 328 -5.75 -1.50 -8.38
N GLY A 329 -7.02 -1.16 -8.62
CA GLY A 329 -7.56 0.21 -8.64
C GLY A 329 -8.37 0.60 -7.40
N LEU A 330 -8.18 -0.08 -6.26
CA LEU A 330 -8.91 0.23 -5.03
C LEU A 330 -8.25 1.39 -4.27
N PRO A 331 -9.03 2.28 -3.65
CA PRO A 331 -8.49 3.38 -2.86
C PRO A 331 -7.66 2.88 -1.67
N CYS A 332 -6.39 3.27 -1.62
CA CYS A 332 -5.46 2.92 -0.56
C CYS A 332 -4.47 4.06 -0.28
N SER A 333 -3.72 3.94 0.82
CA SER A 333 -2.57 4.81 1.11
C SER A 333 -1.34 4.03 1.58
N SER A 334 -1.43 2.70 1.65
CA SER A 334 -0.30 1.82 1.88
C SER A 334 0.87 2.08 0.92
N TYR A 335 2.09 2.06 1.45
CA TYR A 335 3.35 2.26 0.71
C TYR A 335 3.37 3.51 -0.18
N SER A 336 2.66 4.54 0.25
CA SER A 336 2.61 5.83 -0.41
C SER A 336 3.00 6.95 0.55
N ILE A 337 3.52 8.03 -0.01
CA ILE A 337 3.69 9.32 0.65
C ILE A 337 2.79 10.26 -0.14
N LEU A 338 1.69 10.69 0.47
CA LEU A 338 0.66 11.49 -0.19
C LEU A 338 0.48 12.82 0.56
N PRO A 339 -0.12 13.84 -0.08
CA PRO A 339 -0.65 14.98 0.64
C PRO A 339 -1.58 14.51 1.78
N ALA A 340 -1.69 15.31 2.84
CA ALA A 340 -2.56 14.99 3.97
C ALA A 340 -4.01 14.70 3.52
N ASN A 341 -4.67 13.79 4.26
CA ASN A 341 -6.06 13.38 4.04
C ASN A 341 -6.35 12.82 2.63
N THR A 342 -5.34 12.25 1.96
CA THR A 342 -5.45 11.77 0.58
C THR A 342 -5.26 10.26 0.50
N MET A 343 -6.12 9.61 -0.28
CA MET A 343 -5.92 8.24 -0.76
C MET A 343 -5.73 8.25 -2.28
N ARG A 344 -5.16 7.17 -2.81
CA ARG A 344 -4.84 7.05 -4.23
C ARG A 344 -5.29 5.72 -4.81
N PHE A 345 -5.46 5.69 -6.13
CA PHE A 345 -5.60 4.48 -6.95
C PHE A 345 -5.43 4.85 -8.42
N CYS A 346 -5.52 3.90 -9.35
CA CYS A 346 -5.38 4.18 -10.78
C CYS A 346 -6.50 3.54 -11.61
N TYR A 347 -6.81 4.15 -12.74
CA TYR A 347 -7.58 3.55 -13.82
C TYR A 347 -6.65 3.23 -15.01
N SER A 348 -6.77 2.05 -15.60
CA SER A 348 -6.05 1.78 -16.85
C SER A 348 -6.65 2.59 -18.00
N SER A 349 -5.80 2.98 -18.94
CA SER A 349 -6.19 3.66 -20.18
C SER A 349 -7.23 2.86 -20.96
N SER A 350 -6.97 1.57 -21.17
CA SER A 350 -7.87 0.62 -21.84
C SER A 350 -9.28 0.57 -21.24
N TYR A 351 -9.38 0.57 -19.91
CA TYR A 351 -10.67 0.57 -19.21
C TYR A 351 -11.42 1.89 -19.41
N LEU A 352 -10.72 3.02 -19.32
CA LEU A 352 -11.34 4.33 -19.54
C LEU A 352 -11.79 4.52 -21.00
N LEU A 353 -11.03 4.02 -21.97
CA LEU A 353 -11.40 4.06 -23.38
C LEU A 353 -12.65 3.22 -23.66
N GLU A 354 -12.74 2.01 -23.10
CA GLU A 354 -13.95 1.19 -23.21
C GLU A 354 -15.20 1.91 -22.66
N LYS A 355 -15.05 2.58 -21.50
CA LYS A 355 -16.12 3.40 -20.90
C LYS A 355 -16.48 4.61 -21.77
N LEU A 356 -15.48 5.24 -22.38
CA LEU A 356 -15.66 6.39 -23.26
C LEU A 356 -16.43 6.00 -24.53
N GLU A 357 -16.07 4.87 -25.17
CA GLU A 357 -16.76 4.33 -26.35
C GLU A 357 -18.24 4.03 -26.08
N LYS A 358 -18.56 3.56 -24.86
CA LYS A 358 -19.95 3.32 -24.42
C LYS A 358 -20.71 4.59 -24.03
N GLY A 359 -20.05 5.75 -23.98
CA GLY A 359 -20.66 7.01 -23.56
C GLY A 359 -20.99 7.08 -22.06
N GLU A 360 -20.30 6.28 -21.24
CA GLU A 360 -20.57 6.15 -19.81
C GLU A 360 -19.81 7.19 -18.96
N LEU A 361 -18.67 7.68 -19.45
CA LEU A 361 -17.85 8.68 -18.78
C LEU A 361 -18.45 10.09 -18.82
N LYS A 362 -18.25 10.83 -17.73
CA LYS A 362 -18.72 12.22 -17.56
C LYS A 362 -17.62 13.11 -16.97
N GLY A 363 -17.86 14.41 -16.98
CA GLY A 363 -17.03 15.39 -16.28
C GLY A 363 -15.55 15.36 -16.69
N LYS A 364 -14.67 15.62 -15.71
CA LYS A 364 -13.22 15.71 -15.94
C LYS A 364 -12.61 14.38 -16.35
N LEU A 365 -13.14 13.24 -15.89
CA LEU A 365 -12.62 11.94 -16.28
C LEU A 365 -12.85 11.66 -17.76
N LYS A 366 -13.99 12.10 -18.31
CA LYS A 366 -14.25 12.04 -19.75
C LYS A 366 -13.24 12.87 -20.54
N GLU A 367 -13.00 14.11 -20.13
CA GLU A 367 -12.03 15.02 -20.78
C GLU A 367 -10.60 14.47 -20.76
N VAL A 368 -10.25 13.72 -19.71
CA VAL A 368 -8.99 12.98 -19.62
C VAL A 368 -8.98 11.81 -20.60
N ALA A 369 -10.01 10.96 -20.56
CA ALA A 369 -10.10 9.76 -21.40
C ALA A 369 -10.09 10.08 -22.90
N GLU A 370 -10.67 11.21 -23.33
CA GLU A 370 -10.68 11.67 -24.72
C GLU A 370 -9.27 11.95 -25.30
N LYS A 371 -8.24 11.98 -24.45
CA LYS A 371 -6.84 12.26 -24.83
C LYS A 371 -5.92 11.05 -24.69
N LEU A 372 -6.44 9.90 -24.23
CA LEU A 372 -5.65 8.70 -24.00
C LEU A 372 -5.53 7.84 -25.26
N ASP A 373 -4.43 7.10 -25.35
CA ASP A 373 -4.26 5.92 -26.20
C ASP A 373 -4.41 4.63 -25.37
N VAL A 374 -4.70 3.51 -26.02
CA VAL A 374 -4.89 2.21 -25.35
C VAL A 374 -3.63 1.70 -24.66
N GLU A 375 -2.45 2.07 -25.18
CA GLU A 375 -1.16 1.71 -24.61
C GLU A 375 -0.66 2.72 -23.57
N ASP A 376 -1.46 3.75 -23.24
CA ASP A 376 -1.03 4.74 -22.27
C ASP A 376 -0.89 4.15 -20.87
N ASN A 377 0.06 4.73 -20.12
CA ASN A 377 0.19 4.53 -18.69
C ASN A 377 -1.14 4.83 -17.96
N PRO A 378 -1.34 4.26 -16.76
CA PRO A 378 -2.57 4.48 -16.00
C PRO A 378 -2.79 5.96 -15.63
N VAL A 379 -4.06 6.34 -15.52
CA VAL A 379 -4.46 7.62 -14.92
C VAL A 379 -4.45 7.47 -13.41
N LEU A 380 -3.55 8.18 -12.73
CA LEU A 380 -3.54 8.28 -11.27
C LEU A 380 -4.75 9.08 -10.80
N VAL A 381 -5.44 8.56 -9.79
CA VAL A 381 -6.54 9.22 -9.11
C VAL A 381 -6.12 9.55 -7.69
N LEU A 382 -6.22 10.82 -7.32
CA LEU A 382 -6.07 11.28 -5.95
C LEU A 382 -7.44 11.69 -5.41
N VAL A 383 -7.79 11.17 -4.23
CA VAL A 383 -9.03 11.52 -3.53
C VAL A 383 -8.66 12.15 -2.21
N LYS A 384 -8.72 13.49 -2.17
CA LYS A 384 -8.35 14.30 -1.00
C LYS A 384 -9.60 14.69 -0.23
N PHE A 385 -9.77 14.13 0.96
CA PHE A 385 -10.94 14.43 1.81
C PHE A 385 -10.96 15.89 2.23
N LYS A 386 -12.16 16.47 2.18
CA LYS A 386 -12.45 17.82 2.66
C LYS A 386 -12.41 17.80 4.19
N GLU A 387 -11.85 18.84 4.78
CA GLU A 387 -11.85 19.04 6.24
C GLU A 387 -13.20 19.57 6.75
#